data_AF-A0A376L4H0-F1
#
_entry.id   AF-A0A376L4H0-F1
#
_cell.length_a   1.000
_cell.length_b   1.000
_cell.length_c   1.000
_cell.angle_alpha   90.00
_cell.angle_beta   90.00
_cell.angle_gamma   90.00
#
_symmetry.space_group_name_H-M   'P 1'
#
loop_
_entity.id
_entity.type
_entity.pdbx_description
1 polymer ?
#
loop_
_entity_poly.entity_id
_entity_poly.type
_entity_poly.pdbx_seq_one_letter_code
_entity_poly.pdbx_strand_id
1 'polypeptide(L)' 'MAKDTIALVVSTLNNPFFVSLKDGAQKEADKLGYNLVVLDSQNNPAKELANVQDLTVRGTKILAD' A
#
# COMPACT_ATOMS: atom_id res chain seq x y z
N MET A 1 -7.57 20.61 -0.84
CA MET A 1 -6.32 20.07 -0.29
C MET A 1 -6.16 18.66 -0.84
N ALA A 2 -5.01 18.34 -1.46
CA ALA A 2 -4.79 16.99 -1.96
C ALA A 2 -4.82 16.04 -0.76
N LYS A 3 -5.62 14.97 -0.82
CA LYS A 3 -5.54 13.91 0.19
C LYS A 3 -4.17 13.28 0.05
N ASP A 4 -3.36 13.28 1.11
CA ASP A 4 -2.08 12.58 1.06
C ASP A 4 -2.37 11.10 0.79
N THR A 5 -1.58 10.53 -0.12
CA THR A 5 -1.72 9.13 -0.48
C THR A 5 -0.73 8.34 0.37
N ILE A 6 -1.21 7.24 0.94
CA ILE A 6 -0.43 6.24 1.65
C ILE A 6 -0.43 5.01 0.77
N ALA A 7 0.75 4.42 0.56
CA ALA A 7 0.84 3.17 -0.16
C ALA A 7 1.32 2.05 0.76
N LEU A 8 0.57 0.95 0.74
CA LEU A 8 0.86 -0.28 1.45
C LEU A 8 1.29 -1.33 0.43
N VAL A 9 2.56 -1.70 0.46
CA VAL A 9 3.10 -2.76 -0.40
C VAL A 9 3.10 -4.06 0.39
N VAL A 10 2.42 -5.09 -0.13
CA VAL A 10 2.36 -6.42 0.49
C VAL A 10 2.85 -7.49 -0.47
N SER A 11 3.52 -8.51 0.06
CA SER A 11 4.04 -9.62 -0.72
C SER A 11 2.95 -10.43 -1.43
N THR A 12 1.79 -10.59 -0.78
CA THR A 12 0.63 -11.32 -1.33
C THR A 12 -0.67 -10.94 -0.63
N LEU A 13 -1.78 -10.87 -1.38
CA LEU A 13 -3.14 -10.80 -0.80
C LEU A 13 -3.82 -12.16 -0.64
N ASN A 14 -3.11 -13.28 -0.88
CA ASN A 14 -3.68 -14.63 -0.75
C ASN A 14 -3.70 -15.13 0.71
N ASN A 15 -3.04 -14.43 1.63
CA ASN A 15 -3.05 -14.77 3.05
C ASN A 15 -4.12 -13.93 3.78
N PRO A 16 -5.04 -14.55 4.55
CA PRO A 16 -6.04 -13.84 5.35
C PRO A 16 -5.46 -12.73 6.26
N PHE A 17 -4.22 -12.90 6.72
CA PHE A 17 -3.51 -11.88 7.47
C PHE A 17 -3.40 -10.57 6.69
N PHE A 18 -2.86 -10.59 5.46
CA PHE A 18 -2.70 -9.39 4.64
C PHE A 18 -4.05 -8.80 4.17
N VAL A 19 -5.07 -9.65 3.98
CA VAL A 19 -6.44 -9.16 3.71
C VAL A 19 -6.97 -8.36 4.90
N SER A 20 -6.83 -8.89 6.13
CA SER A 20 -7.26 -8.18 7.32
C SER A 20 -6.46 -6.89 7.59
N LEU A 21 -5.16 -6.92 7.30
CA LEU A 21 -4.29 -5.74 7.40
C LEU A 21 -4.72 -4.65 6.42
N LYS A 22 -4.98 -5.03 5.17
CA LYS A 22 -5.50 -4.14 4.12
C LYS A 22 -6.80 -3.48 4.56
N ASP A 23 -7.76 -4.26 5.04
CA ASP A 23 -9.07 -3.75 5.45
C ASP A 23 -8.96 -2.83 6.68
N GLY A 24 -8.07 -3.16 7.62
CA GLY A 24 -7.76 -2.30 8.77
C GLY A 24 -7.12 -0.97 8.35
N ALA A 25 -6.10 -1.04 7.48
CA ALA A 25 -5.43 0.13 6.94
C ALA A 25 -6.38 1.03 6.14
N GLN A 26 -7.28 0.44 5.33
CA GLN A 26 -8.26 1.20 4.54
C GLN A 26 -9.21 1.97 5.44
N LYS A 27 -9.75 1.30 6.47
CA LYS A 27 -10.63 1.96 7.45
C LYS A 27 -9.95 3.13 8.14
N GLU A 28 -8.69 2.99 8.51
CA GLU A 28 -7.96 4.06 9.20
C GLU A 28 -7.60 5.20 8.25
N ALA A 29 -7.18 4.89 7.02
CA ALA A 29 -6.95 5.89 5.98
C ALA A 29 -8.22 6.70 5.68
N ASP A 30 -9.37 6.04 5.54
CA ASP A 30 -10.66 6.70 5.29
C ASP A 30 -11.06 7.63 6.44
N LYS A 31 -10.86 7.20 7.70
CA LYS A 31 -11.12 8.04 8.89
C LYS A 31 -10.22 9.28 8.92
N LEU A 32 -8.94 9.11 8.60
CA LEU A 32 -7.95 10.18 8.59
C LEU A 32 -8.01 11.04 7.33
N GLY A 33 -8.83 10.67 6.35
CA GLY A 33 -8.98 11.38 5.09
C GLY A 33 -7.83 11.15 4.09
N TYR A 34 -7.03 10.11 4.29
CA TYR A 34 -5.96 9.69 3.38
C TYR A 34 -6.48 8.78 2.28
N ASN A 35 -5.80 8.77 1.14
CA ASN A 35 -6.04 7.77 0.10
C ASN A 35 -5.09 6.59 0.32
N LEU A 36 -5.62 5.38 0.52
CA LEU A 36 -4.79 4.18 0.61
C LEU A 36 -4.67 3.51 -0.77
N VAL A 37 -3.45 3.20 -1.16
CA VAL A 37 -3.14 2.37 -2.34
C VAL A 37 -2.49 1.09 -1.85
N VAL A 38 -3.03 -0.05 -2.23
CA VAL A 38 -2.50 -1.36 -1.82
C VAL A 38 -1.91 -2.02 -3.05
N LEU A 39 -0.62 -2.35 -2.98
CA LEU A 39 0.10 -3.00 -4.06
C LEU A 39 0.46 -4.43 -3.66
N ASP A 40 -0.03 -5.38 -4.46
CA ASP A 40 0.32 -6.79 -4.32
C ASP A 40 1.54 -7.10 -5.20
N SER A 41 2.66 -7.43 -4.57
CA SER A 41 3.92 -7.77 -5.24
C SER A 41 3.90 -9.18 -5.84
N GLN A 42 2.90 -10.00 -5.54
CA GLN A 42 2.71 -11.36 -6.06
C GLN A 42 3.95 -12.25 -5.89
N ASN A 43 4.64 -12.16 -4.75
CA ASN A 43 5.93 -12.81 -4.48
C ASN A 43 7.01 -12.56 -5.56
N ASN A 44 6.96 -11.42 -6.26
CA ASN A 44 7.93 -11.05 -7.28
C ASN A 44 8.73 -9.81 -6.82
N PRO A 45 10.01 -9.97 -6.47
CA PRO A 45 10.87 -8.87 -6.01
C PRO A 45 11.02 -7.73 -7.05
N ALA A 46 10.98 -8.05 -8.35
CA ALA A 46 11.08 -7.04 -9.39
C ALA A 46 9.82 -6.16 -9.46
N LYS A 47 8.64 -6.75 -9.20
CA LYS A 47 7.39 -5.99 -9.09
C LYS A 47 7.38 -5.11 -7.85
N GLU A 48 7.85 -5.63 -6.72
CA GLU A 48 7.96 -4.86 -5.48
C GLU A 48 8.86 -3.63 -5.67
N LEU A 49 10.03 -3.81 -6.27
CA LEU A 49 10.94 -2.71 -6.56
C LEU A 49 10.31 -1.67 -7.50
N ALA A 50 9.63 -2.11 -8.56
CA ALA A 50 8.93 -1.21 -9.48
C ALA A 50 7.79 -0.45 -8.78
N ASN A 51 7.04 -1.13 -7.92
CA ASN A 51 5.98 -0.54 -7.11
C ASN A 51 6.53 0.53 -6.15
N VAL A 52 7.60 0.22 -5.41
CA VAL A 52 8.25 1.18 -4.50
C VAL A 52 8.81 2.39 -5.26
N GLN A 53 9.41 2.18 -6.44
CA GLN A 53 9.90 3.28 -7.28
C GLN A 53 8.77 4.19 -7.78
N ASP A 54 7.68 3.62 -8.30
CA ASP A 54 6.53 4.39 -8.79
C ASP A 54 5.90 5.24 -7.66
N LEU A 55 5.83 4.70 -6.45
CA LEU A 55 5.30 5.40 -5.28
C LEU A 55 6.22 6.51 -4.77
N THR A 56 7.53 6.29 -4.81
CA THR A 56 8.54 7.28 -4.42
C THR A 56 8.50 8.48 -5.36
N VAL A 57 8.38 8.24 -6.67
CA VAL A 57 8.26 9.30 -7.69
C VAL A 57 7.00 10.14 -7.49
N ARG A 58 5.92 9.52 -6.99
CA ARG A 58 4.64 10.20 -6.71
C ARG A 58 4.60 10.99 -5.40
N GLY A 59 5.68 10.98 -4.60
CA GLY A 59 5.71 11.66 -3.29
C GLY A 59 4.78 11.04 -2.25
N THR A 60 4.48 9.75 -2.39
CA THR A 60 3.55 9.01 -1.52
C THR A 60 4.27 8.55 -0.25
N LYS A 61 3.60 8.57 0.91
CA LYS A 61 4.17 7.93 2.12
C LYS A 61 4.09 6.41 1.97
N ILE A 62 5.24 5.75 1.97
CA ILE A 62 5.37 4.31 1.77
C ILE A 62 5.41 3.60 3.13
N LEU A 63 4.56 2.58 3.27
CA LEU A 63 4.64 1.58 4.34
C LEU A 63 4.83 0.22 3.66
N ALA A 64 5.97 -0.43 3.89
CA ALA A 64 6.31 -1.75 3.38
C ALA A 64 6.65 -2.68 4.56
N ASP A 65 6.25 -3.95 4.45
CA ASP A 65 6.59 -5.06 5.34
C ASP A 65 7.30 -6.15 4.51
#